data_AF-A0A497J4E8-F1
#
_entry.id   AF-A0A497J4E8-F1
#
_cell.length_a   1.000
_cell.length_b   1.000
_cell.length_c   1.000
_cell.angle_alpha   90.00
_cell.angle_beta   90.00
_cell.angle_gamma   90.00
#
_symmetry.space_group_name_H-M   'P 1'
#
loop_
_entity.id
_entity.type
_entity.pdbx_description
1 polymer ?
#
loop_
_entity_poly.entity_id
_entity_poly.type
_entity_poly.pdbx_seq_one_letter_code
_entity_poly.pdbx_strand_id
1 'polypeptide(L)' 'MIKLSFPTLKILTKDQIENIHNATLEVLERTGVVFKHPEALKIFDEAGAYVDKKGQRVLI' A
#
# COMPACT_ATOMS: atom_id res chain seq x y z
N MET A 1 5.89 -24.76 16.33
CA MET A 1 5.59 -23.31 16.33
C MET A 1 5.77 -22.79 17.74
N ILE A 2 6.68 -21.84 17.93
CA ILE A 2 6.89 -21.18 19.24
C ILE A 2 5.83 -20.10 19.38
N LYS A 3 5.00 -20.18 20.43
CA LYS A 3 4.02 -19.15 20.78
C LYS A 3 4.72 -18.17 21.73
N LEU A 4 4.97 -16.94 21.29
CA LEU A 4 5.48 -15.87 22.16
C LEU A 4 4.41 -15.57 23.22
N SER A 5 4.73 -15.81 24.51
CA SER A 5 3.80 -15.65 25.65
C SER A 5 3.88 -14.27 26.31
N PHE A 6 4.61 -13.31 25.72
CA PHE A 6 4.79 -11.98 26.29
C PHE A 6 3.92 -10.95 25.56
N PRO A 7 3.41 -9.93 26.27
CA PRO A 7 2.59 -8.88 25.66
C PRO A 7 3.39 -8.08 24.62
N THR A 8 2.73 -7.65 23.55
CA THR A 8 3.31 -6.75 22.55
C THR A 8 3.38 -5.33 23.10
N LEU A 9 4.56 -4.71 23.03
CA LEU A 9 4.71 -3.29 23.34
C LEU A 9 4.03 -2.45 22.25
N LYS A 10 3.06 -1.63 22.65
CA LYS A 10 2.36 -0.70 21.75
C LYS A 10 2.88 0.70 21.96
N ILE A 11 3.74 1.17 21.05
CA ILE A 11 4.34 2.50 21.12
C ILE A 11 3.48 3.59 20.44
N LEU A 12 2.53 3.18 19.59
CA LEU A 12 1.62 4.09 18.90
C LEU A 12 0.22 4.02 19.50
N THR A 13 -0.44 5.18 19.60
CA THR A 13 -1.88 5.25 19.88
C THR A 13 -2.68 4.79 18.66
N LYS A 14 -3.98 4.51 18.85
CA LYS A 14 -4.87 4.19 17.73
C LYS A 14 -4.91 5.31 16.69
N ASP A 15 -5.04 6.55 17.15
CA ASP A 15 -5.09 7.72 16.27
C ASP A 15 -3.80 7.89 15.46
N GLN A 16 -2.64 7.59 16.05
CA GLN A 16 -1.36 7.61 15.32
C GLN A 16 -1.31 6.53 14.23
N ILE A 17 -1.89 5.35 14.48
CA ILE A 17 -1.99 4.29 13.48
C ILE A 17 -2.94 4.72 12.35
N GLU A 18 -4.09 5.30 12.66
CA GLU A 18 -5.04 5.82 11.67
C GLU A 18 -4.40 6.93 10.82
N ASN A 19 -3.62 7.82 11.44
CA ASN A 19 -2.90 8.86 10.71
C ASN A 19 -1.88 8.27 9.72
N ILE A 20 -1.14 7.25 10.12
CA ILE A 20 -0.20 6.55 9.22
C ILE A 20 -0.96 5.85 8.09
N HIS A 21 -2.09 5.21 8.42
CA HIS A 21 -2.93 4.54 7.42
C HIS A 21 -3.43 5.52 6.36
N ASN A 22 -4.02 6.64 6.77
CA ASN A 22 -4.53 7.68 5.86
C ASN A 22 -3.41 8.33 5.04
N ALA A 23 -2.26 8.63 5.66
CA ALA A 23 -1.11 9.16 4.94
C ALA A 23 -0.56 8.15 3.91
N THR A 24 -0.61 6.85 4.22
CA THR A 24 -0.22 5.80 3.27
C THR A 24 -1.18 5.73 2.09
N LEU A 25 -2.49 5.82 2.33
CA LEU A 25 -3.49 5.88 1.25
C LEU A 25 -3.25 7.10 0.35
N GLU A 26 -2.98 8.27 0.90
CA GLU A 26 -2.65 9.46 0.11
C GLU A 26 -1.42 9.25 -0.78
N VAL A 27 -0.38 8.58 -0.26
CA VAL A 27 0.80 8.24 -1.07
C VAL A 27 0.43 7.29 -2.21
N LEU A 28 -0.38 6.26 -1.94
CA LEU A 28 -0.82 5.29 -2.96
C LEU A 28 -1.72 5.93 -4.03
N GLU A 29 -2.59 6.85 -3.65
CA GLU A 29 -3.52 7.52 -4.56
C GLU A 29 -2.79 8.59 -5.39
N ARG A 30 -1.96 9.44 -4.78
CA ARG A 30 -1.35 10.60 -5.45
C ARG A 30 -0.01 10.29 -6.09
N THR A 31 0.82 9.52 -5.39
CA THR A 31 2.17 9.17 -5.87
C THR A 31 2.13 7.83 -6.60
N GLY A 32 1.39 6.84 -6.10
CA GLY A 32 1.34 5.51 -6.69
C GLY A 32 2.65 4.73 -6.57
N VAL A 33 2.67 3.53 -7.15
CA VAL A 33 3.79 2.58 -7.08
C VAL A 33 4.22 2.16 -8.48
N VAL A 34 5.53 2.07 -8.72
CA VAL A 34 6.08 1.63 -10.00
C VAL A 34 6.15 0.12 -10.06
N PHE A 35 5.51 -0.48 -11.05
CA PHE A 35 5.55 -1.91 -11.36
C PHE A 35 6.20 -2.14 -12.72
N LYS A 36 7.47 -2.54 -12.72
CA LYS A 36 8.24 -2.88 -13.94
C LYS A 36 7.91 -4.29 -14.46
N HIS A 37 6.65 -4.69 -14.42
CA HIS A 37 6.19 -6.00 -14.87
C HIS A 37 4.87 -5.84 -15.64
N PRO A 38 4.82 -6.13 -16.96
CA PRO A 38 3.64 -5.89 -17.78
C PRO A 38 2.37 -6.59 -17.27
N GLU A 39 2.52 -7.81 -16.74
CA GLU A 39 1.38 -8.56 -16.20
C GLU A 39 0.84 -7.93 -14.92
N ALA A 40 1.70 -7.35 -14.06
CA ALA A 40 1.25 -6.68 -12.85
C ALA A 40 0.43 -5.44 -13.20
N LEU A 41 0.90 -4.63 -14.15
CA LEU A 41 0.16 -3.47 -14.66
C LEU A 41 -1.21 -3.87 -15.20
N LYS A 42 -1.29 -5.00 -15.92
CA LYS A 42 -2.55 -5.53 -16.44
C LYS A 42 -3.51 -5.94 -15.31
N ILE A 43 -3.03 -6.66 -14.30
CA ILE A 43 -3.84 -7.06 -13.14
C ILE A 43 -4.44 -5.83 -12.44
N PHE A 44 -3.67 -4.77 -12.25
CA PHE A 44 -4.17 -3.54 -11.64
C PHE A 44 -5.18 -2.79 -12.51
N ASP A 45 -4.95 -2.72 -13.82
CA ASP A 45 -5.88 -2.12 -14.81
C ASP A 45 -7.23 -2.87 -14.80
N GLU A 46 -7.19 -4.20 -14.79
CA GLU A 46 -8.37 -5.07 -14.73
C GLU A 46 -9.12 -4.98 -13.39
N ALA A 47 -8.40 -4.69 -12.30
CA ALA A 47 -8.99 -4.43 -10.98
C ALA A 47 -9.59 -3.02 -10.84
N GLY A 48 -9.44 -2.15 -11.86
CA GLY A 48 -9.99 -0.80 -11.88
C GLY A 48 -9.08 0.29 -11.32
N ALA A 49 -7.81 -0.03 -11.03
CA ALA A 49 -6.83 0.97 -10.63
C ALA A 49 -6.42 1.85 -11.82
N TYR A 50 -5.97 3.08 -11.54
CA TYR A 50 -5.44 3.94 -12.59
C TYR A 50 -3.99 3.56 -12.92
N VAL A 51 -3.72 3.23 -14.19
CA VAL A 51 -2.40 2.74 -14.63
C VAL A 51 -1.78 3.68 -15.66
N ASP A 52 -0.69 4.34 -15.29
CA ASP A 52 0.22 5.01 -16.23
C ASP A 52 1.15 3.96 -16.86
N LYS A 53 0.80 3.53 -18.08
CA LYS A 53 1.56 2.53 -18.85
C LYS A 53 2.93 3.03 -19.31
N LYS A 54 3.12 4.35 -19.46
CA LYS A 54 4.40 4.94 -19.89
C LYS A 54 5.38 5.01 -18.72
N GLY A 55 4.92 5.48 -17.56
CA GLY A 55 5.69 5.52 -16.33
C GLY A 55 5.74 4.17 -15.58
N GLN A 56 4.99 3.17 -16.04
CA GLN A 56 4.79 1.87 -15.40
C GLN A 56 4.35 2.01 -13.95
N ARG A 57 3.40 2.93 -13.69
CA ARG A 57 2.98 3.34 -12.35
C ARG A 57 1.49 3.09 -12.16
N VAL A 58 1.14 2.59 -10.99
CA VAL A 58 -0.23 2.28 -10.58
C VAL A 58 -0.61 3.20 -9.42
N LEU A 59 -1.76 3.86 -9.54
CA LEU A 59 -2.37 4.69 -8.50
C LEU A 59 -3.59 3.93 -7.99
N ILE A 60 -3.70 3.79 -6.67
CA ILE A 60 -4.70 2.93 -5.99
C ILE A 60 -5.64 3.81 -5.18
#